data_AF-A0A2E1ZYN0-F1
#
_entry.id   AF-A0A2E1ZYN0-F1
#
_cell.length_a   1.000
_cell.length_b   1.000
_cell.length_c   1.000
_cell.angle_alpha   90.00
_cell.angle_beta   90.00
_cell.angle_gamma   90.00
#
_symmetry.space_group_name_H-M   'P 1'
#
loop_
_entity.id
_entity.type
_entity.pdbx_description
1 polymer ?
#
loop_
_entity_poly.entity_id
_entity_poly.type
_entity_poly.pdbx_seq_one_letter_code
_entity_poly.pdbx_strand_id
1 'polypeptide(L)' 'MHSLYLSPAFRLVGIGFYFVVSILVPLSLGIWIDRKLNSEPFFTILMLIFGLIFGFIGVYRQLKEVTKN' A
#
# COMPACT_ATOMS: atom_id res chain seq x y z
N MET A 1 -28.81 -8.89 4.66
CA MET A 1 -27.38 -8.68 5.03
C MET A 1 -26.50 -8.37 3.80
N HIS A 2 -26.92 -7.46 2.91
CA HIS A 2 -26.16 -7.10 1.68
C HIS A 2 -25.78 -5.62 1.60
N SER A 3 -26.30 -4.77 2.50
CA SER A 3 -26.09 -3.32 2.47
C SER A 3 -24.88 -2.81 3.27
N LEU A 4 -24.29 -3.63 4.15
CA LEU A 4 -23.16 -3.19 4.99
C LEU A 4 -21.86 -2.96 4.18
N TYR A 5 -21.65 -3.75 3.11
CA TYR A 5 -20.50 -3.65 2.21
C TYR A 5 -20.53 -2.42 1.28
N LEU A 6 -21.70 -1.78 1.15
CA LEU A 6 -21.89 -0.64 0.26
C LEU A 6 -21.65 0.70 0.96
N SER A 7 -21.38 0.71 2.27
CA SER A 7 -21.15 1.97 2.98
C SER A 7 -19.84 2.61 2.49
N PRO A 8 -19.84 3.92 2.16
CA PRO A 8 -18.64 4.65 1.73
C PRO A 8 -17.46 4.49 2.71
N ALA A 9 -17.76 4.35 4.01
CA ALA A 9 -16.78 4.11 5.06
C ALA A 9 -16.00 2.79 4.86
N PHE A 10 -16.66 1.70 4.46
CA PHE A 10 -15.98 0.41 4.24
C PHE A 10 -15.02 0.47 3.05
N ARG A 11 -15.38 1.23 2.00
CA ARG A 11 -14.48 1.45 0.84
C ARG A 11 -13.24 2.26 1.25
N LEU A 12 -13.42 3.30 2.06
CA LEU A 12 -12.30 4.11 2.57
C LEU A 12 -11.35 3.28 3.46
N VAL A 13 -11.88 2.39 4.31
CA VAL A 13 -11.08 1.45 5.09
C VAL A 13 -10.29 0.51 4.17
N GLY A 14 -10.93 -0.02 3.11
CA GLY A 14 -10.24 -0.83 2.11
C GLY A 14 -9.09 -0.11 1.41
N ILE A 15 -9.29 1.17 1.06
CA ILE A 15 -8.25 2.03 0.46
C ILE A 15 -7.08 2.24 1.43
N GLY A 16 -7.37 2.54 2.70
CA GLY A 16 -6.34 2.70 3.73
C GLY A 16 -5.56 1.42 3.98
N PHE A 17 -6.26 0.28 4.04
CA PHE A 17 -5.64 -1.04 4.19
C PHE A 17 -4.72 -1.36 3.00
N TYR A 18 -5.19 -1.12 1.77
CA TYR A 18 -4.37 -1.26 0.57
C TYR A 18 -3.09 -0.44 0.67
N PHE A 19 -3.20 0.84 1.06
CA PHE A 19 -2.05 1.72 1.18
C PHE A 19 -1.00 1.21 2.17
N VAL A 20 -1.44 0.77 3.35
CA VAL A 20 -0.55 0.20 4.38
C VAL A 20 0.14 -1.06 3.88
N VAL A 21 -0.61 -1.98 3.27
CA VAL A 21 -0.04 -3.23 2.73
C VAL A 21 0.95 -2.95 1.59
N SER A 22 0.65 -1.99 0.71
CA SER A 22 1.55 -1.56 -0.37
C SER A 22 2.89 -1.02 0.13
N ILE A 23 2.97 -0.55 1.38
CA ILE A 23 4.21 -0.08 1.99
C ILE A 23 4.88 -1.20 2.79
N LEU A 24 4.14 -1.86 3.68
CA LEU A 24 4.70 -2.82 4.64
C LEU A 24 5.27 -4.07 3.96
N VAL A 25 4.64 -4.54 2.88
CA VAL A 25 5.11 -5.74 2.16
C VAL A 25 6.47 -5.50 1.51
N PRO A 26 6.66 -4.51 0.62
CA PRO A 26 7.97 -4.25 0.03
C PRO A 26 8.99 -3.79 1.07
N LEU A 27 8.60 -3.00 2.08
CA LEU A 27 9.50 -2.62 3.17
C LEU A 27 10.08 -3.84 3.90
N SER A 28 9.21 -4.78 4.30
CA SER A 28 9.64 -6.00 4.99
C SER A 28 10.57 -6.85 4.11
N LEU A 29 10.29 -6.89 2.80
CA LEU A 29 11.12 -7.57 1.82
C LEU A 29 12.48 -6.88 1.65
N GLY A 30 12.52 -5.55 1.60
CA GLY A 30 13.76 -4.77 1.56
C GLY A 30 14.65 -5.00 2.78
N ILE A 31 14.07 -5.01 3.97
CA ILE A 31 14.79 -5.31 5.23
C ILE A 31 15.34 -6.73 5.21
N TRP A 32 14.57 -7.71 4.72
CA TRP A 32 15.03 -9.09 4.62
C TRP A 32 16.19 -9.24 3.64
N ILE A 33 16.14 -8.55 2.49
CA ILE A 33 17.22 -8.53 1.50
C ILE A 33 18.47 -7.88 2.09
N ASP A 34 18.34 -6.69 2.71
CA ASP A 34 19.49 -5.98 3.28
C ASP A 34 20.20 -6.82 4.34
N ARG A 35 19.43 -7.47 5.23
CA ARG A 35 19.98 -8.39 6.24
C ARG A 35 20.70 -9.58 5.62
N LYS A 36 20.19 -10.11 4.50
CA LYS A 36 20.79 -11.26 3.83
C LYS A 36 22.08 -10.91 3.09
N LEU A 37 22.16 -9.69 2.55
CA LEU A 37 23.31 -9.21 1.79
C LEU A 37 24.34 -8.46 2.66
N ASN A 38 24.06 -8.24 3.95
CA ASN A 38 24.81 -7.33 4.83
C ASN A 38 25.01 -5.95 4.19
N SER A 39 24.06 -5.52 3.35
CA SER A 39 24.07 -4.18 2.81
C SER A 39 23.59 -3.20 3.88
N GLU A 40 24.11 -1.98 3.81
CA GLU A 40 23.43 -0.81 4.38
C GLU A 40 21.98 -0.75 3.86
N PRO A 41 21.05 0.01 4.51
CA PRO A 41 19.60 -0.07 4.26
C PRO A 41 19.13 0.47 2.89
N PHE A 42 19.83 0.11 1.83
CA PHE A 42 19.64 0.52 0.46
C PHE A 42 18.40 -0.14 -0.16
N PHE A 43 18.27 -1.48 -0.04
CA PHE A 43 17.10 -2.17 -0.58
C PHE A 43 15.83 -1.82 0.20
N THR A 44 15.95 -1.59 1.51
CA THR A 44 14.88 -1.08 2.37
C THR A 44 14.34 0.25 1.86
N ILE A 45 15.21 1.24 1.62
CA ILE A 45 14.81 2.55 1.10
C ILE A 45 14.23 2.44 -0.31
N LEU A 46 14.89 1.68 -1.19
CA LEU A 46 14.42 1.48 -2.57
C LEU A 46 13.01 0.88 -2.59
N MET A 47 12.80 -0.21 -1.85
CA MET A 47 11.51 -0.88 -1.75
C MET A 47 10.44 -0.02 -1.08
N LEU A 48 10.81 0.78 -0.08
CA LEU A 48 9.90 1.75 0.54
C LEU A 48 9.42 2.79 -0.47
N ILE A 49 10.32 3.36 -1.28
CA ILE A 49 9.98 4.33 -2.32
C ILE A 49 9.02 3.69 -3.34
N PHE A 50 9.32 2.46 -3.79
CA PHE A 50 8.41 1.72 -4.67
C PHE A 50 7.04 1.51 -4.04
N GLY A 51 6.99 1.05 -2.78
CA GLY A 51 5.74 0.82 -2.05
C GLY A 51 4.91 2.10 -1.90
N LEU A 52 5.56 3.24 -1.64
CA LEU A 52 4.92 4.55 -1.59
C LEU A 52 4.35 4.95 -2.95
N ILE A 53 5.15 4.87 -4.03
CA ILE A 53 4.69 5.24 -5.38
C ILE A 53 3.48 4.40 -5.78
N PHE A 54 3.57 3.08 -5.66
CA PHE A 54 2.46 2.18 -5.99
C PHE A 54 1.25 2.38 -5.08
N GLY A 55 1.48 2.58 -3.78
CA GLY A 55 0.44 2.91 -2.81
C GLY A 55 -0.33 4.17 -3.20
N PHE A 56 0.39 5.27 -3.50
CA PHE A 56 -0.24 6.53 -3.92
C PHE A 56 -1.00 6.40 -5.23
N ILE A 57 -0.43 5.73 -6.23
CA ILE A 57 -1.11 5.49 -7.52
C ILE A 57 -2.39 4.69 -7.30
N GLY A 58 -2.32 3.62 -6.50
CA GLY A 58 -3.47 2.76 -6.23
C GLY A 58 -4.56 3.48 -5.43
N VAL A 59 -4.20 4.25 -4.41
CA VAL A 59 -5.14 5.09 -3.64
C VAL A 59 -5.80 6.13 -4.54
N TYR A 60 -5.02 6.85 -5.37
CA TYR A 60 -5.56 7.86 -6.28
C TYR A 60 -6.57 7.27 -7.27
N ARG A 61 -6.27 6.07 -7.82
CA ARG A 61 -7.19 5.35 -8.70
C ARG A 61 -8.48 4.94 -7.98
N GLN A 62 -8.37 4.35 -6.79
CA GLN A 62 -9.53 3.91 -6.02
C GLN A 62 -10.40 5.08 -5.57
N LEU A 63 -9.80 6.18 -5.12
CA LEU A 63 -10.54 7.40 -4.77
C LEU A 63 -11.27 7.98 -5.98
N LYS A 64 -10.62 8.02 -7.15
CA LYS A 64 -11.26 8.48 -8.40
C LYS A 64 -12.45 7.61 -8.79
N GLU A 65 -12.36 6.29 -8.62
CA GLU A 65 -13.46 5.37 -8.88
C GLU A 65 -14.63 5.53 -7.89
N VAL A 66 -14.33 5.86 -6.62
CA VAL A 66 -15.36 6.16 -5.62
C VAL A 66 -16.09 7.45 -5.94
N THR A 67 -15.39 8.51 -6.37
CA THR A 67 -16.00 9.81 -6.70
C THR A 67 -16.75 9.81 -8.04
N LYS A 68 -16.41 8.91 -8.97
CA LYS A 68 -17.03 8.86 -10.30
C LYS A 68 -18.38 8.10 -10.32
N ASN A 69 -18.71 7.38 -9.26
CA ASN A 69 -20.01 6.71 -9.06
C ASN A 69 -20.94 7.59 -8.21
#